data_AF-A0A220QME1-F1
#
_entry.id   AF-A0A220QME1-F1
#
_cell.length_a   1.000
_cell.length_b   1.000
_cell.length_c   1.000
_cell.angle_alpha   90.00
_cell.angle_beta   90.00
_cell.angle_gamma   90.00
#
_symmetry.space_group_name_H-M   'P 1'
#
loop_
_entity.id
_entity.type
_entity.pdbx_description
1 polymer ?
#
loop_
_entity_poly.entity_id
_entity_poly.type
_entity_poly.pdbx_seq_one_letter_code
_entity_poly.pdbx_strand_id
1 'polypeptide(L)'
;QHRYNYDRVFFSNKTYLPSNTPEPLQPYRNEELVNLRGTGSGMLKEWDRVYDYAVYNDLGYDRPVLGRSKDYPYPRRVRTSRPVTKRDSSLERRLPPLSLNIYVPRDELFNHVKFNDFLTYSATSIVRVIIPEAASLLARPFNEFNSFEHVLEFYKDSDEERARECLPWKILKGQFHKYPIPHVIEEDNSAWRTDEEFGREMLAGVNPVIIQRLQEFPPTSKLNPEVYGNHTSKITRKQIEKYMDGLTVDDAIENDRLFILNYHDILMPYLTRINSTTTKTYASRTILLLQDDGTLKPLAIELSLPHPQGYKHGSTSQVFTPCNDETVEGYVWQLAKSYVAVNDSGYHQLISHWLNTHAVIEPFIIAANRQLSVIHPIYKLLQPHFRDTLYVNALARQILINADGVLETTVFPSKYAMEMSSVIYKNWVFTEQALPADLLKRGVAVPDSSQPNGLRLLIKDYPFAVDGLEIWSAIEAWVDEYCSFYYSTDDMILDDT
;
A
#
# COMPACT_ATOMS: atom_id res chain seq x y z
N GLN A 1 9.25 -42.26 -3.52
CA GLN A 1 10.27 -41.59 -4.35
C GLN A 1 10.93 -40.50 -3.52
N HIS A 2 12.26 -40.52 -3.38
CA HIS A 2 12.99 -39.42 -2.75
C HIS A 2 12.82 -38.16 -3.61
N ARG A 3 12.20 -37.12 -3.04
CA ARG A 3 11.97 -35.82 -3.70
C ARG A 3 13.14 -34.85 -3.52
N TYR A 4 14.05 -35.13 -2.59
CA TYR A 4 15.25 -34.34 -2.30
C TYR A 4 16.50 -35.13 -2.67
N ASN A 5 17.54 -34.42 -3.09
CA ASN A 5 18.89 -34.93 -3.29
C ASN A 5 19.77 -34.81 -2.02
N TYR A 6 19.17 -34.42 -0.90
CA TYR A 6 19.77 -34.31 0.43
C TYR A 6 18.78 -34.79 1.49
N ASP A 7 19.27 -35.15 2.67
CA ASP A 7 18.42 -35.54 3.80
C ASP A 7 17.90 -34.31 4.55
N ARG A 8 16.64 -34.36 4.99
CA ARG A 8 16.05 -33.30 5.79
C ARG A 8 16.69 -33.27 7.16
N VAL A 9 17.31 -32.15 7.51
CA VAL A 9 17.89 -31.90 8.83
C VAL A 9 16.94 -31.05 9.66
N PHE A 10 16.83 -31.38 10.95
CA PHE A 10 16.13 -30.58 11.95
C PHE A 10 17.04 -30.38 13.15
N PHE A 11 17.13 -29.15 13.64
CA PHE A 11 17.89 -28.80 14.83
C PHE A 11 16.96 -28.78 16.06
N SER A 12 17.53 -29.03 17.24
CA SER A 12 16.85 -28.71 18.49
C SER A 12 16.58 -27.21 18.62
N ASN A 13 15.73 -26.80 19.55
CA ASN A 13 15.33 -25.41 19.73
C ASN A 13 16.41 -24.48 20.33
N LYS A 14 17.65 -24.96 20.50
CA LYS A 14 18.78 -24.16 21.01
C LYS A 14 19.21 -23.07 20.01
N THR A 15 19.78 -21.99 20.51
CA THR A 15 20.17 -20.81 19.73
C THR A 15 21.67 -20.65 19.75
N TYR A 16 22.29 -20.44 18.58
CA TYR A 16 23.74 -20.28 18.44
C TYR A 16 24.07 -19.26 17.35
N LEU A 17 24.97 -18.32 17.68
CA LEU A 17 25.79 -17.62 16.69
C LEU A 17 26.64 -18.63 15.89
N PRO A 18 27.11 -18.29 14.68
CA PRO A 18 28.01 -19.15 13.91
C PRO A 18 29.21 -19.63 14.76
N SER A 19 29.89 -18.69 15.43
CA SER A 19 31.05 -18.93 16.29
C SER A 19 30.78 -19.86 17.48
N ASN A 20 29.54 -19.91 17.96
CA ASN A 20 29.11 -20.70 19.11
C ASN A 20 28.41 -22.01 18.73
N THR A 21 28.33 -22.33 17.42
CA THR A 21 27.69 -23.57 16.97
C THR A 21 28.57 -24.76 17.34
N PRO A 22 28.05 -25.78 18.07
CA PRO A 22 28.82 -26.97 18.41
C PRO A 22 29.47 -27.59 17.17
N GLU A 23 30.75 -27.92 17.25
CA GLU A 23 31.57 -28.38 16.12
C GLU A 23 30.88 -29.49 15.28
N PRO A 24 30.26 -30.54 15.89
CA PRO A 24 29.57 -31.58 15.11
C PRO A 24 28.34 -31.10 14.32
N LEU A 25 27.77 -29.94 14.66
CA LEU A 25 26.59 -29.36 14.00
C LEU A 25 26.95 -28.38 12.87
N GLN A 26 28.20 -27.90 12.80
CA GLN A 26 28.62 -26.91 11.82
C GLN A 26 28.44 -27.37 10.36
N PRO A 27 28.80 -28.62 9.98
CA PRO A 27 28.57 -29.09 8.61
C PRO A 27 27.08 -29.04 8.23
N TYR A 28 26.20 -29.50 9.12
CA TYR A 28 24.75 -29.51 8.90
C TYR A 28 24.17 -28.09 8.82
N ARG A 29 24.64 -27.17 9.67
CA ARG A 29 24.25 -25.74 9.62
C ARG A 29 24.55 -25.15 8.24
N ASN A 30 25.76 -25.39 7.75
CA ASN A 30 26.23 -24.81 6.50
C ASN A 30 25.58 -25.47 5.27
N GLU A 31 25.45 -26.80 5.29
CA GLU A 31 24.82 -27.55 4.21
C GLU A 31 23.34 -27.20 4.06
N GLU A 32 22.59 -27.04 5.16
CA GLU A 32 21.19 -26.62 5.10
C GLU A 32 21.05 -25.22 4.46
N LEU A 33 21.94 -24.28 4.80
CA LEU A 33 21.93 -22.96 4.14
C LEU A 33 22.26 -23.05 2.64
N VAL A 34 23.16 -23.95 2.23
CA VAL A 34 23.41 -24.22 0.80
C VAL A 34 22.15 -24.77 0.13
N ASN A 35 21.45 -25.70 0.76
CA ASN A 35 20.20 -26.27 0.25
C ASN A 35 19.10 -25.23 0.10
N LEU A 36 18.94 -24.34 1.09
CA LEU A 36 17.95 -23.24 1.07
C LEU A 36 18.28 -22.18 0.00
N ARG A 37 19.56 -21.94 -0.30
CA ARG A 37 19.97 -21.04 -1.40
C ARG A 37 19.72 -21.64 -2.78
N GLY A 38 19.79 -22.97 -2.90
CA GLY A 38 19.72 -23.68 -4.17
C GLY A 38 20.86 -23.33 -5.13
N THR A 39 20.71 -23.73 -6.40
CA THR A 39 21.78 -23.61 -7.42
C THR A 39 21.66 -22.36 -8.31
N GLY A 40 20.67 -21.49 -8.08
CA GLY A 40 20.40 -20.35 -8.97
C GLY A 40 19.84 -20.71 -10.35
N SER A 41 19.63 -22.00 -10.64
CA SER A 41 19.14 -22.49 -11.94
C SER A 41 18.09 -23.60 -11.75
N GLY A 42 17.53 -24.14 -12.84
CA GLY A 42 16.54 -25.20 -12.80
C GLY A 42 15.12 -24.75 -12.42
N MET A 43 14.13 -25.57 -12.79
CA MET A 43 12.72 -25.33 -12.49
C MET A 43 12.40 -25.83 -11.08
N LEU A 44 11.91 -24.93 -10.23
CA LEU A 44 11.50 -25.25 -8.86
C LEU A 44 10.17 -26.02 -8.86
N LYS A 45 10.04 -26.94 -7.89
CA LYS A 45 8.91 -27.85 -7.70
C LYS A 45 8.21 -27.57 -6.38
N GLU A 46 6.99 -28.07 -6.24
CA GLU A 46 6.14 -27.85 -5.07
C GLU A 46 6.81 -28.21 -3.74
N TRP A 47 7.67 -29.23 -3.72
CA TRP A 47 8.38 -29.68 -2.51
C TRP A 47 9.69 -28.92 -2.25
N ASP A 48 10.15 -28.07 -3.15
CA ASP A 48 11.44 -27.38 -2.99
C ASP A 48 11.36 -26.28 -1.92
N ARG A 49 12.46 -26.10 -1.19
CA ARG A 49 12.61 -25.11 -0.10
C ARG A 49 13.63 -24.02 -0.47
N VAL A 50 13.69 -23.67 -1.75
CA VAL A 50 14.72 -22.77 -2.29
C VAL A 50 14.24 -21.32 -2.26
N TYR A 51 14.96 -20.49 -1.52
CA TYR A 51 14.76 -19.05 -1.43
C TYR A 51 15.76 -18.36 -2.35
N ASP A 52 15.28 -17.68 -3.39
CA ASP A 52 16.14 -16.96 -4.34
C ASP A 52 15.39 -15.77 -4.94
N TYR A 53 16.13 -14.84 -5.53
CA TYR A 53 15.60 -13.55 -5.97
C TYR A 53 15.26 -13.56 -7.46
N ALA A 54 14.20 -12.84 -7.82
CA ALA A 54 13.91 -12.48 -9.20
C ALA A 54 13.22 -11.12 -9.28
N VAL A 55 13.24 -10.53 -10.47
CA VAL A 55 12.56 -9.27 -10.80
C VAL A 55 11.07 -9.51 -11.06
N TYR A 56 10.26 -8.46 -11.01
CA TYR A 56 8.84 -8.55 -11.39
C TYR A 56 8.72 -8.53 -12.92
N ASN A 57 8.90 -9.70 -13.51
CA ASN A 57 8.73 -9.96 -14.95
C ASN A 57 7.64 -11.01 -15.22
N ASP A 58 6.82 -11.33 -14.22
CA ASP A 58 5.74 -12.32 -14.26
C ASP A 58 4.33 -11.69 -14.19
N LEU A 59 4.22 -10.37 -14.32
CA LEU A 59 2.94 -9.65 -14.19
C LEU A 59 2.09 -9.71 -15.47
N GLY A 60 2.66 -9.97 -16.64
CA GLY A 60 1.92 -10.12 -17.89
C GLY A 60 2.57 -9.40 -19.07
N TYR A 61 1.92 -9.47 -20.22
CA TYR A 61 2.38 -8.78 -21.43
C TYR A 61 2.09 -7.27 -21.36
N ASP A 62 2.84 -6.50 -22.15
CA ASP A 62 2.69 -5.05 -22.27
C ASP A 62 2.76 -4.32 -20.90
N ARG A 63 3.54 -4.88 -19.97
CA ARG A 63 3.93 -4.27 -18.69
C ARG A 63 5.46 -4.22 -18.59
N PRO A 64 6.03 -3.16 -18.01
CA PRO A 64 7.47 -3.07 -17.85
C PRO A 64 7.97 -4.08 -16.82
N VAL A 65 9.18 -4.61 -17.03
CA VAL A 65 9.88 -5.42 -16.02
C VAL A 65 10.39 -4.52 -14.91
N LEU A 66 9.98 -4.76 -13.67
CA LEU A 66 10.37 -3.94 -12.52
C LEU A 66 11.53 -4.57 -11.75
N GLY A 67 12.54 -3.77 -11.42
CA GLY A 67 13.74 -4.16 -10.68
C GLY A 67 14.98 -4.40 -11.54
N ARG A 68 14.88 -4.33 -12.88
CA ARG A 68 16.02 -4.61 -13.79
C ARG A 68 16.82 -3.37 -14.21
N SER A 69 16.22 -2.18 -14.18
CA SER A 69 16.84 -0.95 -14.69
C SER A 69 16.78 0.19 -13.67
N LYS A 70 17.56 1.25 -13.92
CA LYS A 70 17.47 2.52 -13.17
C LYS A 70 16.15 3.25 -13.43
N ASP A 71 15.52 3.00 -14.58
CA ASP A 71 14.24 3.60 -14.94
C ASP A 71 13.10 3.01 -14.11
N TYR A 72 13.16 1.70 -13.85
CA TYR A 72 12.18 0.95 -13.06
C TYR A 72 12.87 0.15 -11.93
N PRO A 73 13.41 0.81 -10.89
CA PRO A 73 13.94 0.12 -9.73
C PRO A 73 12.79 -0.46 -8.91
N TYR A 74 13.00 -1.61 -8.28
CA TYR A 74 11.98 -2.26 -7.48
C TYR A 74 12.58 -3.30 -6.53
N PRO A 75 11.93 -3.59 -5.38
CA PRO A 75 12.25 -4.76 -4.57
C PRO A 75 12.25 -6.05 -5.41
N ARG A 76 13.02 -7.04 -4.94
CA ARG A 76 13.02 -8.38 -5.53
C ARG A 76 11.91 -9.22 -4.94
N ARG A 77 11.43 -10.18 -5.73
CA ARG A 77 10.46 -11.19 -5.31
C ARG A 77 11.10 -12.57 -5.28
N VAL A 78 10.39 -13.56 -4.74
CA VAL A 78 10.77 -14.98 -4.77
C VAL A 78 10.85 -15.48 -6.22
N ARG A 79 11.99 -16.06 -6.57
CA ARG A 79 12.20 -16.74 -7.85
C ARG A 79 11.33 -17.98 -7.96
N THR A 80 10.65 -18.10 -9.09
CA THR A 80 9.72 -19.20 -9.38
C THR A 80 10.18 -20.11 -10.51
N SER A 81 11.16 -19.66 -11.29
CA SER A 81 11.83 -20.44 -12.33
C SER A 81 10.91 -21.04 -13.41
N ARG A 82 9.75 -20.43 -13.67
CA ARG A 82 8.92 -20.83 -14.81
C ARG A 82 9.64 -20.42 -16.09
N PRO A 83 9.40 -21.13 -17.21
CA PRO A 83 10.00 -20.78 -18.49
C PRO A 83 9.66 -19.34 -18.90
N VAL A 84 10.54 -18.70 -19.67
CA VAL A 84 10.24 -17.41 -20.29
C VAL A 84 9.16 -17.54 -21.35
N THR A 85 8.51 -16.42 -21.70
CA THR A 85 7.52 -16.42 -22.78
C THR A 85 8.20 -16.57 -24.15
N LYS A 86 7.49 -17.16 -25.13
CA LYS A 86 8.00 -17.26 -26.52
C LYS A 86 8.04 -15.90 -27.23
N ARG A 87 7.18 -14.96 -26.83
CA ARG A 87 7.05 -13.63 -27.44
C ARG A 87 8.11 -12.66 -26.92
N ASP A 88 8.50 -12.79 -25.65
CA ASP A 88 9.48 -11.95 -25.00
C ASP A 88 10.28 -12.76 -23.96
N SER A 89 11.58 -12.94 -24.23
CA SER A 89 12.49 -13.70 -23.36
C SER A 89 12.82 -12.97 -22.05
N SER A 90 12.44 -11.70 -21.90
CA SER A 90 12.57 -10.96 -20.65
C SER A 90 11.44 -11.25 -19.66
N LEU A 91 10.32 -11.82 -20.12
CA LEU A 91 9.13 -12.11 -19.33
C LEU A 91 9.06 -13.57 -18.91
N GLU A 92 8.70 -13.81 -17.66
CA GLU A 92 8.39 -15.14 -17.14
C GLU A 92 6.96 -15.54 -17.51
N ARG A 93 6.76 -16.77 -17.95
CA ARG A 93 5.44 -17.28 -18.33
C ARG A 93 4.53 -17.37 -17.12
N ARG A 94 3.34 -16.78 -17.25
CA ARG A 94 2.28 -16.82 -16.23
C ARG A 94 1.61 -18.19 -16.16
N LEU A 95 1.01 -18.47 -15.01
CA LEU A 95 0.10 -19.59 -14.84
C LEU A 95 -1.27 -19.27 -15.47
N PRO A 96 -2.10 -20.28 -15.76
CA PRO A 96 -3.49 -20.06 -16.15
C PRO A 96 -4.22 -19.14 -15.15
N PRO A 97 -5.16 -18.26 -15.57
CA PRO A 97 -5.71 -17.17 -14.76
C PRO A 97 -6.24 -17.55 -13.37
N LEU A 98 -6.75 -18.78 -13.18
CA LEU A 98 -7.30 -19.26 -11.91
C LEU A 98 -6.38 -20.25 -11.18
N SER A 99 -5.17 -20.49 -11.69
CA SER A 99 -4.21 -21.37 -11.04
C SER A 99 -3.52 -20.63 -9.90
N LEU A 100 -3.70 -21.11 -8.68
CA LEU A 100 -3.06 -20.58 -7.46
C LEU A 100 -1.76 -21.34 -7.10
N ASN A 101 -1.30 -22.23 -7.98
CA ASN A 101 -0.13 -23.08 -7.79
C ASN A 101 1.18 -22.36 -8.15
N ILE A 102 1.28 -21.08 -7.76
CA ILE A 102 2.51 -20.31 -7.92
C ILE A 102 3.53 -20.78 -6.88
N TYR A 103 4.75 -21.03 -7.33
CA TYR A 103 5.82 -21.51 -6.45
C TYR A 103 6.14 -20.48 -5.37
N VAL A 104 6.23 -20.99 -4.14
CA VAL A 104 6.96 -20.43 -3.01
C VAL A 104 7.67 -21.61 -2.31
N PRO A 105 8.72 -21.37 -1.51
CA PRO A 105 9.33 -22.41 -0.68
C PRO A 105 8.25 -23.19 0.09
N ARG A 106 8.35 -24.52 0.13
CA ARG A 106 7.25 -25.39 0.61
C ARG A 106 6.69 -25.01 1.98
N ASP A 107 7.56 -24.56 2.88
CA ASP A 107 7.24 -24.23 4.26
C ASP A 107 6.53 -22.86 4.41
N GLU A 108 6.47 -22.06 3.34
CA GLU A 108 5.83 -20.73 3.29
C GLU A 108 4.38 -20.77 2.80
N LEU A 109 3.91 -21.95 2.34
CA LEU A 109 2.52 -22.13 1.94
C LEU A 109 1.59 -22.00 3.15
N PHE A 110 0.44 -21.37 2.95
CA PHE A 110 -0.60 -21.30 3.98
C PHE A 110 -0.94 -22.71 4.47
N ASN A 111 -1.22 -22.80 5.76
CA ASN A 111 -1.91 -23.98 6.28
C ASN A 111 -3.33 -24.06 5.67
N HIS A 112 -3.95 -25.23 5.76
CA HIS A 112 -5.25 -25.48 5.13
C HIS A 112 -6.37 -24.55 5.63
N VAL A 113 -6.36 -24.17 6.91
CA VAL A 113 -7.37 -23.26 7.48
C VAL A 113 -7.26 -21.88 6.85
N LYS A 114 -6.06 -21.29 6.88
CA LYS A 114 -5.80 -19.99 6.28
C LYS A 114 -6.02 -19.99 4.78
N PHE A 115 -5.68 -21.08 4.09
CA PHE A 115 -5.95 -21.20 2.66
C PHE A 115 -7.46 -21.26 2.36
N ASN A 116 -8.23 -21.97 3.16
CA ASN A 116 -9.69 -21.99 3.04
C ASN A 116 -10.30 -20.62 3.34
N ASP A 117 -9.83 -19.90 4.36
CA ASP A 117 -10.28 -18.54 4.65
C ASP A 117 -9.95 -17.60 3.48
N PHE A 118 -8.70 -17.65 2.99
CA PHE A 118 -8.28 -16.92 1.81
C PHE A 118 -9.19 -17.23 0.61
N LEU A 119 -9.47 -18.51 0.34
CA LEU A 119 -10.37 -18.91 -0.76
C LEU A 119 -11.80 -18.45 -0.53
N THR A 120 -12.35 -18.52 0.68
CA THR A 120 -13.72 -18.06 0.95
C THR A 120 -13.86 -16.57 0.69
N TYR A 121 -12.92 -15.76 1.18
CA TYR A 121 -12.93 -14.31 0.96
C TYR A 121 -12.58 -13.94 -0.50
N SER A 122 -11.60 -14.63 -1.08
CA SER A 122 -11.09 -14.35 -2.43
C SER A 122 -12.00 -14.88 -3.53
N ALA A 123 -12.56 -16.08 -3.42
CA ALA A 123 -13.47 -16.64 -4.43
C ALA A 123 -14.74 -15.78 -4.54
N THR A 124 -15.19 -15.19 -3.44
CA THR A 124 -16.34 -14.26 -3.46
C THR A 124 -16.01 -12.97 -4.23
N SER A 125 -14.78 -12.45 -4.15
CA SER A 125 -14.43 -11.14 -4.73
C SER A 125 -13.71 -11.24 -6.09
N ILE A 126 -12.83 -12.22 -6.27
CA ILE A 126 -11.93 -12.40 -7.42
C ILE A 126 -12.64 -13.06 -8.60
N VAL A 127 -13.49 -14.06 -8.36
CA VAL A 127 -14.32 -14.68 -9.41
C VAL A 127 -15.24 -13.64 -10.07
N ARG A 128 -15.72 -12.67 -9.29
CA ARG A 128 -16.61 -11.59 -9.75
C ARG A 128 -15.92 -10.57 -10.66
N VAL A 129 -14.60 -10.37 -10.52
CA VAL A 129 -13.82 -9.40 -11.29
C VAL A 129 -13.09 -10.04 -12.48
N ILE A 130 -12.62 -11.29 -12.32
CA ILE A 130 -11.74 -11.95 -13.30
C ILE A 130 -12.51 -12.75 -14.37
N ILE A 131 -13.76 -13.17 -14.12
CA ILE A 131 -14.55 -13.92 -15.12
C ILE A 131 -15.14 -12.96 -16.18
N PRO A 132 -14.81 -13.11 -17.48
CA PRO A 132 -15.34 -12.27 -18.56
C PRO A 132 -16.86 -12.31 -18.69
N GLU A 133 -17.51 -13.39 -18.28
CA GLU A 133 -18.99 -13.52 -18.23
C GLU A 133 -19.61 -12.72 -17.08
N ALA A 134 -18.91 -12.57 -15.94
CA ALA A 134 -19.32 -11.63 -14.89
C ALA A 134 -19.09 -10.18 -15.34
N ALA A 135 -17.99 -9.92 -16.04
CA ALA A 135 -17.75 -8.64 -16.69
C ALA A 135 -18.77 -8.31 -17.80
N SER A 136 -19.29 -9.30 -18.53
CA SER A 136 -20.33 -9.10 -19.56
C SER A 136 -21.74 -8.91 -18.94
N LEU A 137 -22.00 -9.50 -17.77
CA LEU A 137 -23.14 -9.18 -16.92
C LEU A 137 -23.06 -7.75 -16.36
N LEU A 138 -21.85 -7.28 -16.02
CA LEU A 138 -21.55 -5.88 -15.66
C LEU A 138 -21.54 -4.92 -16.88
N ALA A 139 -21.38 -5.41 -18.10
CA ALA A 139 -21.32 -4.61 -19.33
C ALA A 139 -22.67 -4.40 -20.04
N ARG A 140 -23.79 -4.91 -19.50
CA ARG A 140 -25.13 -4.59 -20.03
C ARG A 140 -25.54 -3.16 -19.65
N PRO A 141 -26.38 -2.47 -20.45
CA PRO A 141 -26.65 -1.02 -20.33
C PRO A 141 -27.48 -0.59 -19.11
N PHE A 142 -27.57 -1.42 -18.07
CA PHE A 142 -28.47 -1.24 -16.91
C PHE A 142 -27.71 -1.23 -15.55
N ASN A 143 -26.41 -0.88 -15.51
CA ASN A 143 -25.49 -1.15 -14.39
C ASN A 143 -24.85 0.08 -13.72
N GLU A 144 -25.60 1.16 -13.50
CA GLU A 144 -25.13 2.29 -12.68
C GLU A 144 -25.93 2.38 -11.37
N PHE A 145 -25.29 2.82 -10.30
CA PHE A 145 -26.00 3.15 -9.06
C PHE A 145 -26.69 4.50 -9.24
N ASN A 146 -28.02 4.48 -9.21
CA ASN A 146 -28.84 5.68 -9.37
C ASN A 146 -29.07 6.43 -8.04
N SER A 147 -28.68 5.84 -6.90
CA SER A 147 -28.77 6.45 -5.58
C SER A 147 -27.78 5.82 -4.60
N PHE A 148 -27.44 6.52 -3.52
CA PHE A 148 -26.68 5.92 -2.40
C PHE A 148 -27.45 4.79 -1.72
N GLU A 149 -28.78 4.83 -1.72
CA GLU A 149 -29.60 3.77 -1.15
C GLU A 149 -29.36 2.42 -1.85
N HIS A 150 -29.20 2.42 -3.18
CA HIS A 150 -28.84 1.21 -3.93
C HIS A 150 -27.48 0.62 -3.50
N VAL A 151 -26.54 1.45 -3.06
CA VAL A 151 -25.24 0.98 -2.53
C VAL A 151 -25.44 0.40 -1.13
N LEU A 152 -26.25 1.04 -0.28
CA LEU A 152 -26.55 0.57 1.07
C LEU A 152 -27.32 -0.76 1.08
N GLU A 153 -28.12 -1.04 0.05
CA GLU A 153 -28.86 -2.30 -0.11
C GLU A 153 -27.95 -3.55 -0.21
N PHE A 154 -26.66 -3.41 -0.52
CA PHE A 154 -25.71 -4.53 -0.47
C PHE A 154 -25.46 -5.05 0.95
N TYR A 155 -25.78 -4.24 1.97
CA TYR A 155 -25.52 -4.51 3.37
C TYR A 155 -26.80 -4.71 4.20
N LYS A 156 -27.97 -4.25 3.70
CA LYS A 156 -29.27 -4.34 4.38
C LYS A 156 -30.00 -5.67 4.08
N ASP A 157 -30.75 -6.18 5.05
CA ASP A 157 -31.74 -7.24 4.82
C ASP A 157 -32.97 -6.62 4.14
N SER A 158 -33.17 -6.86 2.85
CA SER A 158 -34.38 -6.37 2.17
C SER A 158 -35.57 -7.29 2.44
N ASP A 159 -36.70 -6.74 2.88
CA ASP A 159 -38.03 -7.40 2.78
C ASP A 159 -38.21 -8.00 1.37
N GLU A 160 -38.64 -9.26 1.28
CA GLU A 160 -38.83 -10.01 0.02
C GLU A 160 -39.80 -9.31 -0.96
N GLU A 161 -40.60 -8.37 -0.48
CA GLU A 161 -41.59 -7.63 -1.26
C GLU A 161 -40.97 -6.53 -2.15
N ARG A 162 -39.95 -5.80 -1.66
CA ARG A 162 -39.27 -4.73 -2.44
C ARG A 162 -38.39 -5.26 -3.56
N ALA A 163 -37.89 -6.50 -3.43
CA ALA A 163 -37.09 -7.16 -4.45
C ALA A 163 -37.89 -7.56 -5.72
N ARG A 164 -39.22 -7.35 -5.76
CA ARG A 164 -40.07 -7.74 -6.90
C ARG A 164 -40.05 -6.76 -8.07
N GLU A 165 -39.74 -5.48 -7.85
CA GLU A 165 -39.84 -4.45 -8.89
C GLU A 165 -38.62 -4.37 -9.81
N CYS A 166 -37.49 -4.95 -9.43
CA CYS A 166 -36.28 -5.01 -10.27
C CYS A 166 -35.97 -6.46 -10.68
N LEU A 167 -36.53 -6.92 -11.82
CA LEU A 167 -36.22 -8.24 -12.40
C LEU A 167 -34.70 -8.57 -12.54
N PRO A 168 -33.79 -7.60 -12.82
CA PRO A 168 -32.33 -7.83 -12.85
C PRO A 168 -31.74 -8.18 -11.47
N TRP A 169 -32.38 -7.75 -10.38
CA TRP A 169 -31.91 -7.92 -8.99
C TRP A 169 -31.93 -9.37 -8.54
N LYS A 170 -32.87 -10.21 -9.00
CA LYS A 170 -32.93 -11.64 -8.63
C LYS A 170 -31.75 -12.46 -9.17
N ILE A 171 -31.19 -12.09 -10.33
CA ILE A 171 -30.06 -12.80 -10.94
C ILE A 171 -28.76 -12.46 -10.20
N LEU A 172 -28.59 -11.20 -9.78
CA LEU A 172 -27.53 -10.84 -8.83
C LEU A 172 -27.80 -11.49 -7.46
N LYS A 173 -28.95 -11.31 -6.82
CA LYS A 173 -29.17 -11.83 -5.47
C LYS A 173 -29.04 -13.36 -5.35
N GLY A 174 -29.41 -14.14 -6.38
CA GLY A 174 -29.26 -15.59 -6.41
C GLY A 174 -27.81 -16.12 -6.42
N GLN A 175 -26.82 -15.25 -6.72
CA GLN A 175 -25.39 -15.59 -6.74
C GLN A 175 -24.55 -14.79 -5.72
N PHE A 176 -25.16 -13.84 -5.00
CA PHE A 176 -24.45 -12.85 -4.20
C PHE A 176 -24.85 -13.00 -2.73
N HIS A 177 -23.96 -13.61 -1.95
CA HIS A 177 -24.04 -13.62 -0.48
C HIS A 177 -23.95 -12.17 0.07
N LYS A 178 -24.66 -11.91 1.18
CA LYS A 178 -24.66 -10.66 1.97
C LYS A 178 -23.24 -10.18 2.25
N TYR A 179 -22.94 -8.91 2.02
CA TYR A 179 -21.72 -8.30 2.55
C TYR A 179 -21.94 -7.90 4.01
N PRO A 180 -20.94 -8.05 4.90
CA PRO A 180 -21.01 -7.47 6.23
C PRO A 180 -21.15 -5.95 6.15
N ILE A 181 -21.89 -5.35 7.07
CA ILE A 181 -22.02 -3.88 7.17
C ILE A 181 -20.63 -3.32 7.49
N PRO A 182 -20.09 -2.37 6.69
CA PRO A 182 -18.84 -1.70 7.02
C PRO A 182 -18.97 -0.85 8.29
N HIS A 183 -17.98 -0.92 9.19
CA HIS A 183 -17.97 -0.16 10.45
C HIS A 183 -18.19 1.35 10.26
N VAL A 184 -17.67 1.94 9.17
CA VAL A 184 -17.82 3.37 8.87
C VAL A 184 -19.28 3.81 8.63
N ILE A 185 -20.19 2.87 8.36
CA ILE A 185 -21.63 3.14 8.19
C ILE A 185 -22.52 2.39 9.18
N GLU A 186 -21.93 1.74 10.18
CA GLU A 186 -22.67 0.90 11.14
C GLU A 186 -23.58 1.75 12.03
N GLU A 187 -23.06 2.86 12.55
CA GLU A 187 -23.80 3.78 13.43
C GLU A 187 -24.52 4.89 12.64
N ASP A 188 -23.89 5.42 11.59
CA ASP A 188 -24.43 6.51 10.76
C ASP A 188 -24.09 6.26 9.29
N ASN A 189 -25.11 6.09 8.45
CA ASN A 189 -24.96 5.80 7.02
C ASN A 189 -24.56 7.01 6.15
N SER A 190 -24.40 8.19 6.77
CA SER A 190 -24.18 9.48 6.11
C SER A 190 -22.95 10.23 6.63
N ALA A 191 -22.43 9.89 7.81
CA ALA A 191 -21.30 10.57 8.45
C ALA A 191 -20.03 10.63 7.58
N TRP A 192 -19.80 9.62 6.72
CA TRP A 192 -18.69 9.60 5.75
C TRP A 192 -18.68 10.79 4.78
N ARG A 193 -19.81 11.51 4.63
CA ARG A 193 -19.93 12.70 3.79
C ARG A 193 -19.49 13.98 4.46
N THR A 194 -19.32 13.98 5.78
CA THR A 194 -18.98 15.19 6.55
C THR A 194 -17.56 15.66 6.23
N ASP A 195 -17.27 16.93 6.51
CA ASP A 195 -15.91 17.47 6.37
C ASP A 195 -15.02 17.00 7.54
N GLU A 196 -15.64 16.81 8.69
CA GLU A 196 -15.06 16.27 9.91
C GLU A 196 -14.51 14.85 9.66
N GLU A 197 -15.32 13.93 9.14
CA GLU A 197 -14.86 12.55 8.87
C GLU A 197 -13.79 12.53 7.77
N PHE A 198 -13.94 13.35 6.74
CA PHE A 198 -12.96 13.49 5.66
C PHE A 198 -11.59 13.95 6.18
N GLY A 199 -11.55 14.90 7.12
CA GLY A 199 -10.32 15.32 7.79
C GLY A 199 -9.78 14.26 8.76
N ARG A 200 -10.67 13.64 9.56
CA ARG A 200 -10.33 12.64 10.58
C ARG A 200 -9.68 11.38 9.99
N GLU A 201 -10.18 10.89 8.86
CA GLU A 201 -9.61 9.70 8.21
C GLU A 201 -8.14 9.87 7.77
N MET A 202 -7.66 11.11 7.58
CA MET A 202 -6.25 11.37 7.29
C MET A 202 -5.32 11.09 8.50
N LEU A 203 -5.89 10.97 9.70
CA LEU A 203 -5.18 10.68 10.96
C LEU A 203 -5.49 9.29 11.52
N ALA A 204 -6.67 8.76 11.21
CA ALA A 204 -7.20 7.56 11.87
C ALA A 204 -8.01 6.65 10.92
N GLY A 205 -7.96 6.90 9.62
CA GLY A 205 -8.60 6.08 8.58
C GLY A 205 -7.66 5.00 8.05
N VAL A 206 -7.92 4.55 6.82
CA VAL A 206 -7.17 3.45 6.19
C VAL A 206 -5.75 3.86 5.75
N ASN A 207 -5.50 5.15 5.52
CA ASN A 207 -4.21 5.66 5.04
C ASN A 207 -3.69 6.85 5.88
N PRO A 208 -3.44 6.64 7.17
CA PRO A 208 -3.14 7.72 8.11
C PRO A 208 -1.66 8.14 8.08
N VAL A 209 -0.96 7.98 6.95
CA VAL A 209 0.51 8.10 6.86
C VAL A 209 1.00 9.13 5.83
N ILE A 210 0.08 9.87 5.20
CA ILE A 210 0.43 10.77 4.09
C ILE A 210 0.40 12.25 4.45
N ILE A 211 -0.50 12.67 5.35
CA ILE A 211 -0.65 14.07 5.72
C ILE A 211 0.66 14.68 6.22
N GLN A 212 0.93 15.92 5.82
CA GLN A 212 2.16 16.66 6.13
C GLN A 212 1.81 18.04 6.69
N ARG A 213 2.71 18.62 7.48
CA ARG A 213 2.59 20.03 7.85
C ARG A 213 2.87 20.92 6.65
N LEU A 214 2.03 21.92 6.44
CA LEU A 214 2.23 22.93 5.41
C LEU A 214 3.17 24.02 5.96
N GLN A 215 4.36 24.12 5.38
CA GLN A 215 5.41 25.05 5.86
C GLN A 215 5.44 26.38 5.10
N GLU A 216 4.91 26.42 3.88
CA GLU A 216 4.91 27.59 3.02
C GLU A 216 3.59 27.71 2.27
N PHE A 217 3.20 28.95 1.96
CA PHE A 217 1.97 29.23 1.22
C PHE A 217 2.20 30.27 0.11
N PRO A 218 1.70 30.04 -1.12
CA PRO A 218 0.95 28.84 -1.56
C PRO A 218 1.83 27.58 -1.62
N PRO A 219 1.27 26.37 -1.52
CA PRO A 219 2.03 25.13 -1.69
C PRO A 219 2.79 25.12 -3.03
N THR A 220 4.09 24.80 -2.98
CA THR A 220 4.92 24.66 -4.19
C THR A 220 5.06 23.21 -4.63
N SER A 221 5.61 23.00 -5.83
CA SER A 221 5.89 21.69 -6.41
C SER A 221 7.40 21.44 -6.45
N LYS A 222 7.81 20.21 -6.17
CA LYS A 222 9.17 19.71 -6.30
C LYS A 222 9.46 19.13 -7.69
N LEU A 223 8.49 19.16 -8.60
CA LEU A 223 8.70 18.76 -10.00
C LEU A 223 9.73 19.67 -10.66
N ASN A 224 10.57 19.09 -11.54
CA ASN A 224 11.59 19.86 -12.26
C ASN A 224 10.92 20.98 -13.12
N PRO A 225 11.14 22.27 -12.82
CA PRO A 225 10.51 23.37 -13.54
C PRO A 225 10.89 23.45 -15.02
N GLU A 226 12.05 22.91 -15.42
CA GLU A 226 12.46 22.87 -16.83
C GLU A 226 11.61 21.88 -17.65
N VAL A 227 11.10 20.82 -16.98
CA VAL A 227 10.29 19.77 -17.62
C VAL A 227 8.80 20.06 -17.47
N TYR A 228 8.39 20.56 -16.31
CA TYR A 228 7.00 20.70 -15.90
C TYR A 228 6.54 22.17 -15.79
N GLY A 229 7.42 23.16 -15.96
CA GLY A 229 7.03 24.57 -15.82
C GLY A 229 6.59 24.94 -14.39
N ASN A 230 5.76 25.98 -14.28
CA ASN A 230 5.32 26.48 -12.98
C ASN A 230 4.08 25.73 -12.46
N HIS A 231 4.27 24.97 -11.38
CA HIS A 231 3.24 24.21 -10.67
C HIS A 231 2.89 24.78 -9.28
N THR A 232 3.16 26.06 -9.05
CA THR A 232 2.72 26.79 -7.85
C THR A 232 1.20 26.70 -7.73
N SER A 233 0.71 26.31 -6.56
CA SER A 233 -0.72 26.15 -6.30
C SER A 233 -1.52 27.42 -6.61
N LYS A 234 -2.75 27.23 -7.08
CA LYS A 234 -3.72 28.30 -7.34
C LYS A 234 -4.58 28.64 -6.11
N ILE A 235 -4.41 27.94 -4.99
CA ILE A 235 -5.11 28.27 -3.74
C ILE A 235 -4.59 29.62 -3.24
N THR A 236 -5.50 30.53 -2.95
CA THR A 236 -5.17 31.89 -2.48
C THR A 236 -5.54 32.07 -1.01
N ARG A 237 -4.83 32.97 -0.32
CA ARG A 237 -5.09 33.32 1.09
C ARG A 237 -6.56 33.72 1.31
N LYS A 238 -7.05 34.64 0.47
CA LYS A 238 -8.45 35.10 0.47
C LYS A 238 -9.49 33.97 0.40
N GLN A 239 -9.19 32.88 -0.31
CA GLN A 239 -10.12 31.75 -0.43
C GLN A 239 -10.22 30.94 0.86
N ILE A 240 -9.13 30.79 1.62
CA ILE A 240 -9.09 29.92 2.80
C ILE A 240 -9.27 30.69 4.11
N GLU A 241 -8.78 31.92 4.24
CA GLU A 241 -8.85 32.71 5.49
C GLU A 241 -10.29 32.96 5.96
N LYS A 242 -11.26 33.00 5.04
CA LYS A 242 -12.70 33.09 5.38
C LYS A 242 -13.23 31.88 6.17
N TYR A 243 -12.51 30.76 6.19
CA TYR A 243 -12.88 29.54 6.91
C TYR A 243 -11.94 29.21 8.07
N MET A 244 -10.99 30.10 8.39
CA MET A 244 -9.95 29.89 9.40
C MET A 244 -10.28 30.52 10.75
N ASP A 245 -11.56 30.79 11.01
CA ASP A 245 -12.07 31.24 12.31
C ASP A 245 -11.35 32.48 12.88
N GLY A 246 -10.92 33.38 11.98
CA GLY A 246 -10.23 34.63 12.31
C GLY A 246 -8.70 34.58 12.24
N LEU A 247 -8.10 33.40 12.03
CA LEU A 247 -6.66 33.26 11.81
C LEU A 247 -6.27 33.69 10.39
N THR A 248 -5.11 34.33 10.26
CA THR A 248 -4.47 34.50 8.95
C THR A 248 -3.68 33.24 8.57
N VAL A 249 -3.36 33.11 7.28
CA VAL A 249 -2.50 31.99 6.83
C VAL A 249 -1.11 32.05 7.47
N ASP A 250 -0.56 33.24 7.67
CA ASP A 250 0.77 33.38 8.28
C ASP A 250 0.76 32.97 9.76
N ASP A 251 -0.25 33.42 10.52
CA ASP A 251 -0.42 33.00 11.92
C ASP A 251 -0.58 31.47 12.03
N ALA A 252 -1.37 30.87 11.14
CA ALA A 252 -1.60 29.43 11.17
C ALA A 252 -0.36 28.62 10.77
N ILE A 253 0.52 29.13 9.90
CA ILE A 253 1.81 28.48 9.61
C ILE A 253 2.77 28.64 10.78
N GLU A 254 2.90 29.85 11.34
CA GLU A 254 3.79 30.13 12.47
C GLU A 254 3.43 29.29 13.70
N ASN A 255 2.14 29.00 13.90
CA ASN A 255 1.64 28.18 15.00
C ASN A 255 1.44 26.70 14.64
N ASP A 256 2.03 26.22 13.54
CA ASP A 256 2.00 24.81 13.12
C ASP A 256 0.57 24.22 12.93
N ARG A 257 -0.38 25.05 12.48
CA ARG A 257 -1.80 24.69 12.35
C ARG A 257 -2.26 24.35 10.94
N LEU A 258 -1.46 24.63 9.91
CA LEU A 258 -1.81 24.23 8.55
C LEU A 258 -1.17 22.90 8.17
N PHE A 259 -1.98 22.03 7.59
CA PHE A 259 -1.60 20.73 7.08
C PHE A 259 -2.03 20.57 5.63
N ILE A 260 -1.41 19.63 4.94
CA ILE A 260 -1.68 19.35 3.53
C ILE A 260 -1.65 17.84 3.25
N LEU A 261 -2.66 17.36 2.52
CA LEU A 261 -2.63 16.08 1.81
C LEU A 261 -2.29 16.38 0.35
N ASN A 262 -1.09 16.02 -0.10
CA ASN A 262 -0.53 16.49 -1.37
C ASN A 262 -0.19 15.32 -2.32
N TYR A 263 -1.10 15.03 -3.25
CA TYR A 263 -0.89 14.04 -4.30
C TYR A 263 -0.39 14.62 -5.61
N HIS A 264 -0.22 15.94 -5.69
CA HIS A 264 0.02 16.63 -6.95
C HIS A 264 1.28 16.13 -7.66
N ASP A 265 2.43 16.18 -7.00
CA ASP A 265 3.71 15.89 -7.64
C ASP A 265 3.86 14.42 -8.02
N ILE A 266 3.22 13.54 -7.24
CA ILE A 266 3.26 12.09 -7.46
C ILE A 266 2.45 11.71 -8.69
N LEU A 267 1.27 12.33 -8.86
CA LEU A 267 0.34 11.96 -9.92
C LEU A 267 0.57 12.74 -11.22
N MET A 268 1.02 13.99 -11.15
CA MET A 268 1.17 14.87 -12.32
C MET A 268 1.95 14.22 -13.49
N PRO A 269 3.08 13.50 -13.27
CA PRO A 269 3.79 12.82 -14.35
C PRO A 269 2.98 11.73 -15.08
N TYR A 270 1.97 11.15 -14.42
CA TYR A 270 1.16 10.04 -14.91
C TYR A 270 -0.22 10.43 -15.41
N LEU A 271 -0.72 11.64 -15.07
CA LEU A 271 -2.11 12.04 -15.34
C LEU A 271 -2.51 11.93 -16.81
N THR A 272 -1.68 12.38 -17.76
CA THR A 272 -2.03 12.29 -19.19
C THR A 272 -2.25 10.83 -19.62
N ARG A 273 -1.41 9.91 -19.11
CA ARG A 273 -1.50 8.49 -19.45
C ARG A 273 -2.71 7.84 -18.80
N ILE A 274 -2.94 8.11 -17.52
CA ILE A 274 -4.09 7.59 -16.78
C ILE A 274 -5.39 8.08 -17.43
N ASN A 275 -5.51 9.38 -17.70
CA ASN A 275 -6.71 9.97 -18.29
C ASN A 275 -6.92 9.56 -19.76
N SER A 276 -5.94 8.96 -20.43
CA SER A 276 -6.13 8.32 -21.74
C SER A 276 -6.80 6.95 -21.67
N THR A 277 -7.01 6.40 -20.47
CA THR A 277 -7.76 5.15 -20.26
C THR A 277 -9.26 5.45 -20.07
N THR A 278 -10.04 4.44 -19.68
CA THR A 278 -11.45 4.63 -19.27
C THR A 278 -11.58 5.41 -17.97
N THR A 279 -10.50 5.52 -17.17
CA THR A 279 -10.48 6.29 -15.92
C THR A 279 -10.24 7.78 -16.18
N LYS A 280 -10.69 8.64 -15.25
CA LYS A 280 -10.42 10.08 -15.24
C LYS A 280 -10.13 10.51 -13.81
N THR A 281 -9.02 11.22 -13.62
CA THR A 281 -8.61 11.71 -12.31
C THR A 281 -7.87 13.04 -12.43
N TYR A 282 -7.62 13.65 -11.27
CA TYR A 282 -6.87 14.88 -11.09
C TYR A 282 -5.68 14.62 -10.17
N ALA A 283 -4.68 15.50 -10.21
CA ALA A 283 -3.69 15.66 -9.16
C ALA A 283 -4.31 16.55 -8.08
N SER A 284 -4.62 15.99 -6.91
CA SER A 284 -5.22 16.74 -5.81
C SER A 284 -4.20 17.32 -4.83
N ARG A 285 -4.55 18.48 -4.26
CA ARG A 285 -3.99 18.99 -3.00
C ARG A 285 -5.13 19.41 -2.09
N THR A 286 -5.09 19.02 -0.83
CA THR A 286 -6.08 19.42 0.18
C THR A 286 -5.38 20.14 1.32
N ILE A 287 -5.81 21.36 1.64
CA ILE A 287 -5.32 22.12 2.80
C ILE A 287 -6.28 21.93 3.96
N LEU A 288 -5.74 21.67 5.14
CA LEU A 288 -6.49 21.46 6.38
C LEU A 288 -5.99 22.41 7.48
N LEU A 289 -6.89 22.83 8.35
CA LEU A 289 -6.61 23.58 9.57
C LEU A 289 -6.77 22.68 10.79
N LEU A 290 -5.78 22.68 11.68
CA LEU A 290 -5.91 22.14 13.03
C LEU A 290 -6.68 23.13 13.91
N GLN A 291 -7.87 22.73 14.34
CA GLN A 291 -8.75 23.53 15.18
C GLN A 291 -8.32 23.47 16.66
N ASP A 292 -8.88 24.37 17.48
CA ASP A 292 -8.59 24.42 18.92
C ASP A 292 -9.06 23.19 19.69
N ASP A 293 -10.09 22.52 19.18
CA ASP A 293 -10.60 21.24 19.72
C ASP A 293 -9.76 20.03 19.31
N GLY A 294 -8.71 20.22 18.50
CA GLY A 294 -7.81 19.18 18.05
C GLY A 294 -8.21 18.48 16.75
N THR A 295 -9.36 18.83 16.16
CA THR A 295 -9.84 18.23 14.90
C THR A 295 -9.24 18.91 13.66
N LEU A 296 -9.27 18.21 12.51
CA LEU A 296 -8.85 18.75 11.22
C LEU A 296 -10.04 19.20 10.38
N LYS A 297 -10.02 20.48 10.00
CA LYS A 297 -11.03 21.10 9.13
C LYS A 297 -10.47 21.31 7.72
N PRO A 298 -11.03 20.67 6.67
CA PRO A 298 -10.61 20.95 5.30
C PRO A 298 -10.98 22.40 4.90
N LEU A 299 -10.03 23.11 4.29
CA LEU A 299 -10.18 24.52 3.89
C LEU A 299 -10.35 24.69 2.37
N ALA A 300 -9.63 23.88 1.60
CA ALA A 300 -9.67 23.91 0.14
C ALA A 300 -9.16 22.63 -0.48
N ILE A 301 -9.66 22.31 -1.67
CA ILE A 301 -9.15 21.26 -2.56
C ILE A 301 -8.77 21.91 -3.89
N GLU A 302 -7.54 21.70 -4.31
CA GLU A 302 -7.07 22.02 -5.65
C GLU A 302 -7.06 20.75 -6.50
N LEU A 303 -7.78 20.75 -7.62
CA LEU A 303 -7.75 19.69 -8.62
C LEU A 303 -7.01 20.17 -9.86
N SER A 304 -5.89 19.53 -10.16
CA SER A 304 -4.96 19.94 -11.21
C SER A 304 -4.87 18.93 -12.34
N LEU A 305 -4.81 19.42 -13.58
CA LEU A 305 -4.50 18.65 -14.78
C LEU A 305 -3.22 19.20 -15.44
N PRO A 306 -2.49 18.37 -16.21
CA PRO A 306 -1.44 18.88 -17.09
C PRO A 306 -2.01 19.94 -18.03
N HIS A 307 -1.25 21.01 -18.28
CA HIS A 307 -1.70 22.04 -19.19
C HIS A 307 -1.92 21.46 -20.61
N PRO A 308 -2.99 21.86 -21.35
CA PRO A 308 -3.30 21.29 -22.67
C PRO A 308 -2.19 21.44 -23.72
N GLN A 309 -1.30 22.43 -23.56
CA GLN A 309 -0.13 22.64 -24.43
C GLN A 309 1.10 21.79 -24.05
N GLY A 310 0.97 20.93 -23.04
CA GLY A 310 2.02 20.04 -22.54
C GLY A 310 2.60 20.46 -21.19
N TYR A 311 3.33 19.53 -20.56
CA TYR A 311 3.81 19.66 -19.18
C TYR A 311 4.62 20.92 -18.91
N LYS A 312 5.49 21.36 -19.82
CA LYS A 312 6.34 22.57 -19.64
C LYS A 312 5.55 23.87 -19.35
N HIS A 313 4.25 23.88 -19.60
CA HIS A 313 3.36 25.01 -19.36
C HIS A 313 2.69 24.97 -17.97
N GLY A 314 3.06 24.04 -17.08
CA GLY A 314 2.49 23.90 -15.75
C GLY A 314 1.20 23.08 -15.74
N SER A 315 0.30 23.46 -14.83
CA SER A 315 -1.02 22.84 -14.69
C SER A 315 -2.17 23.81 -14.94
N THR A 316 -3.30 23.26 -15.39
CA THR A 316 -4.60 23.91 -15.28
C THR A 316 -5.27 23.39 -14.02
N SER A 317 -5.51 24.28 -13.06
CA SER A 317 -6.00 23.92 -11.73
C SER A 317 -7.28 24.66 -11.40
N GLN A 318 -8.21 23.97 -10.74
CA GLN A 318 -9.42 24.54 -10.16
C GLN A 318 -9.38 24.37 -8.65
N VAL A 319 -9.86 25.38 -7.91
CA VAL A 319 -9.87 25.40 -6.45
C VAL A 319 -11.31 25.38 -5.97
N PHE A 320 -11.61 24.43 -5.09
CA PHE A 320 -12.90 24.23 -4.45
C PHE A 320 -12.77 24.48 -2.96
N THR A 321 -13.79 25.07 -2.35
CA THR A 321 -13.82 25.36 -0.91
C THR A 321 -15.11 24.84 -0.30
N PRO A 322 -15.14 24.56 1.02
CA PRO A 322 -16.32 24.06 1.70
C PRO A 322 -17.58 24.90 1.43
N CYS A 323 -18.71 24.20 1.22
CA CYS A 323 -20.03 24.80 1.02
C CYS A 323 -21.11 23.87 1.60
N ASN A 324 -22.29 24.41 1.90
CA ASN A 324 -23.40 23.67 2.48
C ASN A 324 -23.91 22.58 1.51
N ASP A 325 -24.15 21.36 2.02
CA ASP A 325 -24.45 20.13 1.28
C ASP A 325 -25.75 20.16 0.46
N GLU A 326 -26.59 21.18 0.62
CA GLU A 326 -27.86 21.34 -0.10
C GLU A 326 -27.79 22.28 -1.32
N THR A 327 -26.63 22.87 -1.60
CA THR A 327 -26.43 23.73 -2.79
C THR A 327 -25.68 23.01 -3.91
N VAL A 328 -25.74 23.54 -5.12
CA VAL A 328 -24.94 23.02 -6.26
C VAL A 328 -23.45 23.04 -5.91
N GLU A 329 -22.99 24.10 -5.25
CA GLU A 329 -21.63 24.26 -4.77
C GLU A 329 -21.26 23.21 -3.71
N GLY A 330 -22.19 22.84 -2.83
CA GLY A 330 -22.03 21.73 -1.87
C GLY A 330 -21.81 20.40 -2.56
N TYR A 331 -22.63 20.06 -3.57
CA TYR A 331 -22.41 18.85 -4.36
C TYR A 331 -21.08 18.86 -5.11
N VAL A 332 -20.66 20.01 -5.64
CA VAL A 332 -19.34 20.17 -6.28
C VAL A 332 -18.21 19.97 -5.28
N TRP A 333 -18.36 20.45 -4.04
CA TRP A 333 -17.41 20.20 -2.96
C TRP A 333 -17.29 18.71 -2.61
N GLN A 334 -18.42 18.01 -2.49
CA GLN A 334 -18.45 16.56 -2.28
C GLN A 334 -17.78 15.77 -3.42
N LEU A 335 -17.95 16.21 -4.68
CA LEU A 335 -17.22 15.66 -5.82
C LEU A 335 -15.71 15.93 -5.72
N ALA A 336 -15.29 17.11 -5.28
CA ALA A 336 -13.89 17.42 -5.06
C ALA A 336 -13.26 16.50 -3.99
N LYS A 337 -13.96 16.28 -2.86
CA LYS A 337 -13.55 15.30 -1.83
C LYS A 337 -13.45 13.88 -2.39
N SER A 338 -14.39 13.50 -3.26
CA SER A 338 -14.38 12.19 -3.92
C SER A 338 -13.13 11.99 -4.79
N TYR A 339 -12.69 13.02 -5.54
CA TYR A 339 -11.44 12.94 -6.30
C TYR A 339 -10.20 12.82 -5.41
N VAL A 340 -10.19 13.48 -4.25
CA VAL A 340 -9.14 13.30 -3.24
C VAL A 340 -9.14 11.86 -2.73
N ALA A 341 -10.32 11.32 -2.36
CA ALA A 341 -10.44 9.94 -1.90
C ALA A 341 -10.02 8.92 -2.97
N VAL A 342 -10.27 9.19 -4.26
CA VAL A 342 -9.76 8.36 -5.37
C VAL A 342 -8.23 8.39 -5.44
N ASN A 343 -7.61 9.57 -5.31
CA ASN A 343 -6.15 9.70 -5.26
C ASN A 343 -5.59 8.94 -4.05
N ASP A 344 -6.18 9.17 -2.87
CA ASP A 344 -5.75 8.59 -1.60
C ASP A 344 -5.87 7.07 -1.60
N SER A 345 -7.03 6.53 -1.99
CA SER A 345 -7.27 5.09 -2.06
C SER A 345 -6.30 4.38 -3.02
N GLY A 346 -6.04 4.98 -4.19
CA GLY A 346 -5.08 4.40 -5.14
C GLY A 346 -3.64 4.50 -4.68
N TYR A 347 -3.27 5.58 -3.98
CA TYR A 347 -1.95 5.70 -3.36
C TYR A 347 -1.80 4.72 -2.19
N HIS A 348 -2.80 4.63 -1.31
CA HIS A 348 -2.86 3.69 -0.20
C HIS A 348 -2.62 2.26 -0.68
N GLN A 349 -3.46 1.76 -1.58
CA GLN A 349 -3.39 0.36 -2.00
C GLN A 349 -2.07 0.01 -2.67
N LEU A 350 -1.55 0.90 -3.51
CA LEU A 350 -0.36 0.64 -4.31
C LEU A 350 0.96 0.93 -3.58
N ILE A 351 0.97 1.97 -2.73
CA ILE A 351 2.20 2.53 -2.16
C ILE A 351 2.26 2.27 -0.66
N SER A 352 1.36 2.84 0.14
CA SER A 352 1.37 2.68 1.59
C SER A 352 1.23 1.21 2.01
N HIS A 353 0.39 0.46 1.29
CA HIS A 353 0.12 -0.94 1.52
C HIS A 353 1.05 -1.83 0.68
N TRP A 354 0.84 -1.95 -0.64
CA TRP A 354 1.59 -2.90 -1.44
C TRP A 354 3.11 -2.65 -1.45
N LEU A 355 3.57 -1.43 -1.80
CA LEU A 355 5.00 -1.17 -1.90
C LEU A 355 5.68 -1.20 -0.53
N ASN A 356 5.21 -0.39 0.41
CA ASN A 356 5.89 -0.11 1.67
C ASN A 356 5.71 -1.22 2.72
N THR A 357 4.85 -2.22 2.50
CA THR A 357 4.79 -3.42 3.34
C THR A 357 5.12 -4.67 2.53
N HIS A 358 4.25 -5.10 1.62
CA HIS A 358 4.36 -6.37 0.90
C HIS A 358 5.64 -6.50 0.07
N ALA A 359 5.93 -5.54 -0.81
CA ALA A 359 7.02 -5.66 -1.76
C ALA A 359 8.40 -5.46 -1.10
N VAL A 360 8.54 -4.48 -0.20
CA VAL A 360 9.82 -4.18 0.45
C VAL A 360 10.24 -5.23 1.48
N ILE A 361 9.30 -5.94 2.13
CA ILE A 361 9.66 -6.95 3.13
C ILE A 361 10.14 -8.27 2.50
N GLU A 362 9.62 -8.64 1.32
CA GLU A 362 9.93 -9.91 0.65
C GLU A 362 11.45 -10.16 0.45
N PRO A 363 12.27 -9.18 0.04
CA PRO A 363 13.73 -9.33 0.02
C PRO A 363 14.36 -9.72 1.36
N PHE A 364 13.87 -9.19 2.48
CA PHE A 364 14.40 -9.52 3.81
C PHE A 364 14.08 -10.96 4.21
N ILE A 365 12.87 -11.45 3.86
CA ILE A 365 12.48 -12.85 4.10
C ILE A 365 13.38 -13.80 3.32
N ILE A 366 13.64 -13.48 2.05
CA ILE A 366 14.54 -14.26 1.21
C ILE A 366 15.96 -14.22 1.78
N ALA A 367 16.47 -13.05 2.18
CA ALA A 367 17.80 -12.91 2.75
C ALA A 367 17.97 -13.70 4.06
N ALA A 368 17.02 -13.58 4.99
CA ALA A 368 17.06 -14.27 6.27
C ALA A 368 17.11 -15.78 6.10
N ASN A 369 16.24 -16.36 5.25
CA ASN A 369 16.25 -17.81 5.00
C ASN A 369 17.48 -18.29 4.21
N ARG A 370 18.16 -17.41 3.47
CA ARG A 370 19.37 -17.75 2.70
C ARG A 370 20.66 -17.67 3.51
N GLN A 371 20.70 -16.84 4.55
CA GLN A 371 21.94 -16.49 5.25
C GLN A 371 21.91 -16.80 6.73
N LEU A 372 20.74 -16.77 7.38
CA LEU A 372 20.63 -17.04 8.80
C LEU A 372 20.06 -18.45 9.01
N SER A 373 20.83 -19.30 9.69
CA SER A 373 20.36 -20.65 10.04
C SER A 373 19.16 -20.57 10.97
N VAL A 374 18.30 -21.60 10.98
CA VAL A 374 17.15 -21.69 11.90
C VAL A 374 17.53 -21.63 13.39
N ILE A 375 18.79 -21.91 13.72
CA ILE A 375 19.35 -21.79 15.08
C ILE A 375 19.96 -20.42 15.37
N HIS A 376 19.99 -19.51 14.40
CA HIS A 376 20.53 -18.15 14.57
C HIS A 376 19.59 -17.28 15.40
N PRO A 377 20.08 -16.46 16.35
CA PRO A 377 19.22 -15.59 17.16
C PRO A 377 18.38 -14.63 16.31
N ILE A 378 19.01 -13.88 15.40
CA ILE A 378 18.28 -12.97 14.50
C ILE A 378 17.27 -13.68 13.59
N TYR A 379 17.53 -14.92 13.15
CA TYR A 379 16.51 -15.69 12.42
C TYR A 379 15.28 -15.92 13.29
N LYS A 380 15.47 -16.34 14.54
CA LYS A 380 14.37 -16.60 15.48
C LYS A 380 13.60 -15.33 15.86
N LEU A 381 14.29 -14.21 15.97
CA LEU A 381 13.68 -12.90 16.20
C LEU A 381 12.75 -12.52 15.04
N LEU A 382 13.22 -12.68 13.79
CA LEU A 382 12.51 -12.17 12.62
C LEU A 382 11.46 -13.13 12.05
N GLN A 383 11.67 -14.44 12.14
CA GLN A 383 10.84 -15.46 11.48
C GLN A 383 9.33 -15.33 11.76
N PRO A 384 8.86 -15.02 12.99
CA PRO A 384 7.44 -14.84 13.25
C PRO A 384 6.80 -13.69 12.45
N HIS A 385 7.58 -12.65 12.13
CA HIS A 385 7.14 -11.46 11.40
C HIS A 385 7.09 -11.67 9.88
N PHE A 386 7.63 -12.77 9.38
CA PHE A 386 7.64 -13.11 7.95
C PHE A 386 6.48 -13.99 7.52
N ARG A 387 5.78 -14.54 8.51
CA ARG A 387 4.77 -15.57 8.33
C ARG A 387 3.76 -15.16 7.25
N ASP A 388 3.55 -16.07 6.30
CA ASP A 388 2.54 -15.99 5.24
C ASP A 388 2.78 -14.92 4.14
N THR A 389 3.79 -14.04 4.29
CA THR A 389 4.03 -12.93 3.35
C THR A 389 4.43 -13.41 1.96
N LEU A 390 5.32 -14.40 1.85
CA LEU A 390 5.78 -14.88 0.54
C LEU A 390 4.63 -15.46 -0.29
N TYR A 391 3.73 -16.21 0.34
CA TYR A 391 2.62 -16.82 -0.39
C TYR A 391 1.54 -15.82 -0.76
N VAL A 392 1.15 -14.89 0.13
CA VAL A 392 0.20 -13.83 -0.25
C VAL A 392 0.76 -12.94 -1.37
N ASN A 393 2.06 -12.63 -1.36
CA ASN A 393 2.70 -11.87 -2.44
C ASN A 393 2.69 -12.64 -3.76
N ALA A 394 2.95 -13.95 -3.73
CA ALA A 394 2.89 -14.78 -4.93
C ALA A 394 1.47 -14.82 -5.50
N LEU A 395 0.45 -14.97 -4.65
CA LEU A 395 -0.96 -14.92 -5.06
C LEU A 395 -1.32 -13.54 -5.63
N ALA A 396 -0.87 -12.46 -4.98
CA ALA A 396 -1.08 -11.09 -5.47
C ALA A 396 -0.48 -10.89 -6.88
N ARG A 397 0.74 -11.39 -7.15
CA ARG A 397 1.32 -11.37 -8.51
C ARG A 397 0.50 -12.15 -9.54
N GLN A 398 -0.25 -13.16 -9.09
CA GLN A 398 -1.02 -14.02 -9.99
C GLN A 398 -2.42 -13.47 -10.29
N ILE A 399 -3.08 -12.79 -9.34
CA ILE A 399 -4.51 -12.40 -9.49
C ILE A 399 -4.82 -10.93 -9.20
N LEU A 400 -3.96 -10.23 -8.45
CA LEU A 400 -4.22 -8.86 -7.98
C LEU A 400 -3.50 -7.82 -8.84
N ILE A 401 -2.16 -7.87 -8.85
CA ILE A 401 -1.30 -6.83 -9.44
C ILE A 401 -0.79 -7.18 -10.84
N ASN A 402 -1.27 -8.29 -11.41
CA ASN A 402 -0.97 -8.66 -12.78
C ASN A 402 -1.70 -7.77 -13.78
N ALA A 403 -1.24 -7.81 -15.04
CA ALA A 403 -1.95 -7.27 -16.18
C ALA A 403 -3.39 -7.78 -16.20
N ASP A 404 -4.34 -6.85 -16.25
CA ASP A 404 -5.79 -7.07 -16.21
C ASP A 404 -6.28 -7.78 -14.94
N GLY A 405 -5.47 -7.75 -13.88
CA GLY A 405 -5.82 -8.22 -12.54
C GLY A 405 -6.68 -7.21 -11.78
N VAL A 406 -7.13 -7.61 -10.59
CA VAL A 406 -8.11 -6.84 -9.79
C VAL A 406 -7.68 -5.39 -9.57
N LEU A 407 -6.39 -5.12 -9.30
CA LEU A 407 -5.90 -3.77 -9.04
C LEU A 407 -6.03 -2.88 -10.28
N GLU A 408 -5.64 -3.38 -11.45
CA GLU A 408 -5.68 -2.59 -12.70
C GLU A 408 -7.11 -2.32 -13.19
N THR A 409 -8.06 -3.16 -12.82
CA THR A 409 -9.47 -3.03 -13.23
C THR A 409 -10.31 -2.20 -12.27
N THR A 410 -9.86 -2.00 -11.02
CA THR A 410 -10.66 -1.35 -9.97
C THR A 410 -10.08 -0.03 -9.45
N VAL A 411 -8.79 0.24 -9.68
CA VAL A 411 -8.10 1.40 -9.14
C VAL A 411 -7.64 2.34 -10.26
N PHE A 412 -7.69 3.65 -10.02
CA PHE A 412 -7.49 4.68 -11.05
C PHE A 412 -6.19 4.57 -11.87
N PRO A 413 -5.02 4.11 -11.35
CA PRO A 413 -3.80 4.05 -12.17
C PRO A 413 -3.90 3.04 -13.31
N SER A 414 -4.85 2.10 -13.24
CA SER A 414 -5.06 1.05 -14.24
C SER A 414 -3.75 0.34 -14.60
N LYS A 415 -3.49 0.08 -15.88
CA LYS A 415 -2.26 -0.57 -16.39
C LYS A 415 -0.95 0.13 -16.05
N TYR A 416 -0.98 1.35 -15.51
CA TYR A 416 0.20 2.11 -15.09
C TYR A 416 0.52 1.95 -13.60
N ALA A 417 -0.30 1.24 -12.83
CA ALA A 417 -0.16 1.09 -11.39
C ALA A 417 1.23 0.61 -10.98
N MET A 418 1.63 -0.57 -11.42
CA MET A 418 2.89 -1.18 -10.99
C MET A 418 4.12 -0.36 -11.45
N GLU A 419 4.05 0.25 -12.63
CA GLU A 419 5.08 1.16 -13.11
C GLU A 419 5.20 2.42 -12.22
N MET A 420 4.07 3.03 -11.86
CA MET A 420 4.03 4.21 -10.98
C MET A 420 4.64 3.88 -9.61
N SER A 421 4.33 2.70 -9.05
CA SER A 421 4.94 2.25 -7.79
C SER A 421 6.47 2.14 -7.88
N SER A 422 7.01 1.73 -9.03
CA SER A 422 8.44 1.63 -9.26
C SER A 422 9.12 2.99 -9.39
N VAL A 423 8.46 3.98 -10.00
CA VAL A 423 8.96 5.35 -10.02
C VAL A 423 8.98 5.95 -8.62
N ILE A 424 7.95 5.71 -7.81
CA ILE A 424 7.89 6.18 -6.42
C ILE A 424 8.96 5.51 -5.55
N TYR A 425 9.22 4.23 -5.77
CA TYR A 425 10.28 3.48 -5.05
C TYR A 425 11.68 4.09 -5.19
N LYS A 426 11.94 4.92 -6.22
CA LYS A 426 13.21 5.67 -6.34
C LYS A 426 13.54 6.54 -5.13
N ASN A 427 12.51 7.00 -4.43
CA ASN A 427 12.63 7.86 -3.25
C ASN A 427 12.36 7.12 -1.93
N TRP A 428 12.21 5.79 -1.97
CA TRP A 428 12.03 4.99 -0.77
C TRP A 428 13.35 4.88 -0.02
N VAL A 429 13.32 5.15 1.29
CA VAL A 429 14.48 5.12 2.17
C VAL A 429 14.15 4.28 3.39
N PHE A 430 14.91 3.21 3.60
CA PHE A 430 14.67 2.23 4.65
C PHE A 430 14.61 2.85 6.06
N THR A 431 15.56 3.73 6.38
CA THR A 431 15.64 4.37 7.71
C THR A 431 14.49 5.36 7.96
N GLU A 432 13.87 5.89 6.91
CA GLU A 432 12.72 6.77 7.03
C GLU A 432 11.40 5.99 7.21
N GLN A 433 11.44 4.65 7.21
CA GLN A 433 10.28 3.82 7.54
C GLN A 433 10.08 3.67 9.06
N ALA A 434 11.07 4.06 9.87
CA ALA A 434 10.92 4.14 11.32
C ALA A 434 9.86 5.20 11.65
N LEU A 435 8.87 4.85 12.48
CA LEU A 435 7.73 5.73 12.75
C LEU A 435 8.17 7.12 13.28
N PRO A 436 9.11 7.25 14.24
CA PRO A 436 9.61 8.55 14.64
C PRO A 436 10.22 9.37 13.49
N ALA A 437 11.00 8.73 12.63
CA ALA A 437 11.65 9.39 11.49
C ALA A 437 10.62 9.86 10.44
N ASP A 438 9.61 9.04 10.15
CA ASP A 438 8.52 9.39 9.23
C ASP A 438 7.72 10.61 9.73
N LEU A 439 7.31 10.61 11.01
CA LEU A 439 6.55 11.70 11.61
C LEU A 439 7.30 13.03 11.57
N LEU A 440 8.61 13.00 11.87
CA LEU A 440 9.50 14.16 11.77
C LEU A 440 9.66 14.62 10.31
N LYS A 441 9.86 13.68 9.38
CA LYS A 441 10.02 13.97 7.94
C LYS A 441 8.77 14.64 7.35
N ARG A 442 7.57 14.17 7.71
CA ARG A 442 6.30 14.78 7.30
C ARG A 442 6.01 16.09 8.03
N GLY A 443 6.80 16.42 9.05
CA GLY A 443 6.66 17.62 9.86
C GLY A 443 5.41 17.61 10.75
N VAL A 444 4.81 16.44 10.98
CA VAL A 444 3.66 16.27 11.90
C VAL A 444 4.10 16.06 13.35
N ALA A 445 5.42 15.97 13.57
CA ALA A 445 6.08 15.99 14.85
C ALA A 445 7.32 16.88 14.79
N VAL A 446 7.81 17.30 15.96
CA VAL A 446 9.09 18.00 16.13
C VAL A 446 9.99 17.27 17.12
N PRO A 447 11.32 17.36 17.01
CA PRO A 447 12.22 16.77 17.99
C PRO A 447 11.98 17.33 19.39
N ASP A 448 11.92 16.45 20.38
CA ASP A 448 11.75 16.80 21.79
C ASP A 448 12.37 15.70 22.65
N SER A 449 13.60 15.93 23.13
CA SER A 449 14.34 14.96 23.94
C SER A 449 13.72 14.73 25.33
N SER A 450 12.71 15.51 25.73
CA SER A 450 11.99 15.30 26.99
C SER A 450 10.88 14.25 26.88
N GLN A 451 10.52 13.83 25.66
CA GLN A 451 9.42 12.91 25.39
C GLN A 451 9.91 11.46 25.15
N PRO A 452 9.10 10.43 25.46
CA PRO A 452 9.48 9.01 25.41
C PRO A 452 9.83 8.41 24.03
N ASN A 453 9.83 9.19 22.95
CA ASN A 453 10.32 8.79 21.63
C ASN A 453 11.20 9.87 20.97
N GLY A 454 11.71 10.81 21.77
CA GLY A 454 12.54 11.92 21.29
C GLY A 454 11.79 12.93 20.41
N LEU A 455 10.45 12.93 20.41
CA LEU A 455 9.61 13.81 19.61
C LEU A 455 8.32 14.20 20.31
N ARG A 456 7.74 15.30 19.85
CA ARG A 456 6.41 15.80 20.25
C ARG A 456 5.54 15.96 19.02
N LEU A 457 4.34 15.35 19.03
CA LEU A 457 3.36 15.50 17.97
C LEU A 457 2.82 16.93 17.92
N LEU A 458 2.58 17.45 16.71
CA LEU A 458 1.94 18.75 16.49
C LEU A 458 0.41 18.63 16.55
N ILE A 459 -0.12 17.50 16.07
CA ILE A 459 -1.50 17.08 16.28
C ILE A 459 -1.49 16.14 17.48
N LYS A 460 -1.94 16.62 18.64
CA LYS A 460 -1.87 15.86 19.90
C LYS A 460 -2.69 14.57 19.85
N ASP A 461 -3.89 14.65 19.29
CA ASP A 461 -4.78 13.52 19.07
C ASP A 461 -4.69 13.05 17.60
N TYR A 462 -3.55 12.44 17.27
CA TYR A 462 -3.33 11.77 15.99
C TYR A 462 -3.30 10.26 16.28
N PRO A 463 -4.44 9.55 16.20
CA PRO A 463 -4.58 8.20 16.73
C PRO A 463 -3.54 7.20 16.22
N PHE A 464 -3.29 7.18 14.90
CA PHE A 464 -2.25 6.31 14.33
C PHE A 464 -0.86 6.58 14.92
N ALA A 465 -0.49 7.86 15.08
CA ALA A 465 0.83 8.23 15.57
C ALA A 465 0.97 7.98 17.07
N VAL A 466 -0.06 8.31 17.86
CA VAL A 466 -0.09 8.08 19.31
C VAL A 466 0.03 6.58 19.61
N ASP A 467 -0.86 5.76 19.05
CA ASP A 467 -0.86 4.32 19.28
C ASP A 467 0.39 3.66 18.67
N GLY A 468 0.77 4.11 17.48
CA GLY A 468 1.93 3.58 16.77
C GLY A 468 3.24 3.80 17.52
N LEU A 469 3.41 4.94 18.20
CA LEU A 469 4.62 5.24 18.98
C LEU A 469 4.75 4.34 20.20
N GLU A 470 3.64 4.00 20.86
CA GLU A 470 3.65 3.04 21.98
C GLU A 470 4.08 1.64 21.50
N ILE A 471 3.53 1.18 20.37
CA ILE A 471 3.92 -0.09 19.76
C ILE A 471 5.38 -0.06 19.31
N TRP A 472 5.84 1.05 18.73
CA TRP A 472 7.23 1.24 18.33
C TRP A 472 8.18 1.10 19.52
N SER A 473 7.94 1.83 20.61
CA SER A 473 8.78 1.77 21.82
C SER A 473 8.81 0.36 22.42
N ALA A 474 7.68 -0.35 22.43
CA ALA A 474 7.62 -1.72 22.92
C ALA A 474 8.44 -2.70 22.07
N ILE A 475 8.39 -2.56 20.74
CA ILE A 475 9.19 -3.36 19.81
C ILE A 475 10.68 -3.03 19.96
N GLU A 476 11.03 -1.75 20.04
CA GLU A 476 12.41 -1.29 20.20
C GLU A 476 13.02 -1.85 21.49
N ALA A 477 12.33 -1.72 22.62
CA ALA A 477 12.79 -2.24 23.91
C ALA A 477 12.98 -3.77 23.88
N TRP A 478 12.04 -4.51 23.27
CA TRP A 478 12.16 -5.96 23.11
C TRP A 478 13.36 -6.36 22.24
N VAL A 479 13.56 -5.68 21.11
CA VAL A 479 14.66 -5.96 20.20
C VAL A 479 16.01 -5.61 20.84
N ASP A 480 16.08 -4.51 21.58
CA ASP A 480 17.29 -4.09 22.29
C ASP A 480 17.70 -5.12 23.36
N GLU A 481 16.76 -5.56 24.20
CA GLU A 481 17.00 -6.58 25.22
C GLU A 481 17.40 -7.92 24.57
N TYR A 482 16.69 -8.34 23.52
CA TYR A 482 16.96 -9.59 22.82
C TYR A 482 18.36 -9.59 22.17
N CYS A 483 18.71 -8.52 21.45
CA CYS A 483 20.00 -8.41 20.77
C CYS A 483 21.15 -8.33 21.78
N SER A 484 20.99 -7.56 22.86
CA SER A 484 22.00 -7.43 23.92
C SER A 484 22.33 -8.76 24.61
N PHE A 485 21.39 -9.72 24.65
CA PHE A 485 21.64 -11.06 25.18
C PHE A 485 22.63 -11.87 24.32
N TYR A 486 22.63 -11.69 23.00
CA TYR A 486 23.48 -12.45 22.06
C TYR A 486 24.72 -11.68 21.60
N TYR A 487 24.66 -10.36 21.57
CA TYR A 487 25.73 -9.47 21.10
C TYR A 487 26.12 -8.50 22.21
N SER A 488 27.13 -8.86 22.99
CA SER A 488 27.60 -8.02 24.11
C SER A 488 28.54 -6.90 23.70
N THR A 489 29.07 -6.95 22.48
CA THR A 489 29.97 -5.94 21.91
C THR A 489 29.72 -5.77 20.42
N ASP A 490 30.08 -4.61 19.87
CA ASP A 490 30.00 -4.33 18.43
C ASP A 490 30.87 -5.30 17.61
N ASP A 491 32.02 -5.73 18.13
CA ASP A 491 32.89 -6.71 17.48
C ASP A 491 32.16 -8.03 17.22
N MET A 492 31.28 -8.48 18.13
CA MET A 492 30.50 -9.70 17.92
C MET A 492 29.50 -9.57 16.77
N ILE A 493 29.01 -8.36 16.48
CA ILE A 493 28.14 -8.10 15.34
C ILE A 493 28.96 -8.15 14.05
N LEU A 494 30.16 -7.58 14.06
CA LEU A 494 31.07 -7.58 12.91
C LEU A 494 31.59 -8.97 12.55
N ASP A 495 31.77 -9.84 13.56
CA ASP A 495 32.27 -11.20 13.41
C ASP A 495 31.16 -12.23 13.08
N ASP A 496 29.88 -11.82 12.99
CA ASP A 496 28.75 -12.69 12.68
C ASP A 496 28.64 -12.96 11.16
N THR A 497 29.23 -14.07 10.71
CA THR A 497 29.38 -14.44 9.29
C THR A 497 28.27 -15.32 8.71
#